data_AF-A0A5S4ER40-F1
#
_entry.id   AF-A0A5S4ER40-F1
#
_cell.length_a   1.000
_cell.length_b   1.000
_cell.length_c   1.000
_cell.angle_alpha   90.00
_cell.angle_beta   90.00
_cell.angle_gamma   90.00
#
_symmetry.space_group_name_H-M   'P 1'
#
loop_
_entity.id
_entity.type
_entity.pdbx_description
1 polymer ?
#
loop_
_entity_poly.entity_id
_entity_poly.type
_entity_poly.pdbx_seq_one_letter_code
_entity_poly.pdbx_strand_id
1 'polypeptide(L)'
;MCGDVLPPACYARAYRELGTSGRARTVEAPLTAEQRAQRAAEERRRSEQERALKEQRRKDQALLNTYGSEKDIEVMRSRAERDLNAAIQAAQDRITEIRRLRKKFEDEAEFYRNRQLPADIAKGLRDADHEIKAQESVIESKKKDQEAIRQKYDEDLRRFVELSKRPPVRP
;
A
#
# COMPACT_ATOMS: atom_id res chain seq x y z
N MET A 1 42.19 -30.35 -47.63
CA MET A 1 41.10 -30.04 -46.68
C MET A 1 41.75 -29.42 -45.44
N CYS A 2 41.91 -28.10 -45.38
CA CYS A 2 42.42 -27.45 -44.17
C CYS A 2 41.20 -27.09 -43.30
N GLY A 3 41.02 -27.81 -42.20
CA GLY A 3 40.04 -27.46 -41.18
C GLY A 3 40.75 -26.74 -40.06
N ASP A 4 40.68 -25.41 -40.03
CA ASP A 4 41.12 -24.62 -38.89
C ASP A 4 40.11 -24.80 -37.75
N VAL A 5 40.39 -25.76 -36.87
CA VAL A 5 39.66 -25.92 -35.62
C VAL A 5 40.23 -24.92 -34.62
N LEU A 6 39.39 -23.99 -34.14
CA LEU A 6 39.78 -22.96 -33.18
C LEU A 6 40.39 -23.60 -31.91
N PRO A 7 41.63 -23.26 -31.53
CA PRO A 7 42.27 -23.82 -30.36
C PRO A 7 41.50 -23.51 -29.06
N PRO A 8 41.43 -24.44 -28.09
CA PRO A 8 40.69 -24.23 -26.84
C PRO A 8 41.10 -22.99 -26.03
N ALA A 9 42.35 -22.55 -26.17
CA ALA A 9 42.87 -21.35 -25.52
C ALA A 9 42.28 -20.03 -26.08
N CYS A 10 41.69 -20.06 -27.28
CA CYS A 10 41.13 -18.88 -27.95
C CYS A 10 39.65 -18.63 -27.59
N TYR A 11 38.95 -19.58 -26.96
CA TYR A 11 37.53 -19.41 -26.58
C TYR A 11 37.27 -18.29 -25.56
N ALA A 12 38.28 -17.90 -24.77
CA ALA A 12 38.17 -16.86 -23.74
C ALA A 12 38.60 -15.46 -24.22
N ARG A 13 38.91 -15.28 -25.51
CA ARG A 13 39.40 -14.02 -26.09
C ARG A 13 38.58 -13.65 -27.31
N ALA A 14 38.65 -12.40 -27.74
CA ALA A 14 38.05 -12.00 -29.01
C ALA A 14 38.84 -12.64 -30.16
N TYR A 15 38.15 -13.28 -31.10
CA TYR A 15 38.76 -13.93 -32.26
C TYR A 15 38.01 -13.58 -33.54
N ARG A 16 38.66 -13.73 -34.70
CA ARG A 16 38.12 -13.36 -36.00
C ARG A 16 37.97 -14.62 -36.86
N GLU A 17 36.74 -15.00 -37.16
CA GLU A 17 36.43 -16.12 -38.05
C GLU A 17 36.32 -15.60 -39.50
N LEU A 18 36.99 -16.27 -40.43
CA LEU A 18 36.83 -16.01 -41.87
C LEU A 18 35.86 -17.04 -42.44
N GLY A 19 34.68 -16.59 -42.88
CA GLY A 19 33.71 -17.45 -43.55
C GLY A 19 34.19 -17.86 -44.95
N THR A 20 33.62 -18.94 -45.50
CA THR A 20 33.93 -19.48 -46.85
C THR A 20 33.71 -18.50 -48.00
N SER A 21 33.00 -17.39 -47.76
CA SER A 21 32.79 -16.30 -48.72
C SER A 21 33.81 -15.14 -48.58
N GLY A 22 34.90 -15.32 -47.82
CA GLY A 22 35.93 -14.29 -47.58
C GLY A 22 35.53 -13.19 -46.60
N ARG A 23 34.34 -13.26 -45.99
CA ARG A 23 33.86 -12.27 -45.04
C ARG A 23 34.27 -12.64 -43.62
N ALA A 24 35.06 -11.77 -43.00
CA ALA A 24 35.50 -11.96 -41.63
C ALA A 24 34.43 -11.50 -40.62
N ARG A 25 34.09 -12.36 -39.66
CA ARG A 25 33.25 -12.06 -38.50
C ARG A 25 34.13 -12.02 -37.25
N THR A 26 34.07 -10.92 -36.51
CA THR A 26 34.77 -10.81 -35.23
C THR A 26 33.83 -11.26 -34.12
N VAL A 27 34.23 -12.31 -33.39
CA VAL A 27 33.54 -12.82 -32.21
C VAL A 27 34.21 -12.17 -30.99
N GLU A 28 33.44 -11.39 -30.24
CA GLU A 28 33.93 -10.74 -29.01
C GLU A 28 34.14 -11.78 -27.89
N ALA A 29 35.06 -11.49 -26.97
CA ALA A 29 35.31 -12.36 -25.82
C ALA A 29 34.03 -12.52 -24.97
N PRO A 30 33.76 -13.71 -24.41
CA PRO A 30 32.65 -13.88 -23.49
C PRO A 30 32.80 -12.95 -22.29
N LEU A 31 31.74 -12.21 -21.96
CA LEU A 31 31.72 -11.25 -20.86
C LEU A 31 32.22 -11.89 -19.56
N THR A 32 33.09 -11.17 -18.84
CA THR A 32 33.60 -11.62 -17.55
C THR A 32 32.43 -11.80 -16.56
N ALA A 33 32.62 -12.63 -15.53
CA ALA A 33 31.57 -12.87 -14.53
C ALA A 33 31.07 -11.55 -13.90
N GLU A 34 31.98 -10.59 -13.68
CA GLU A 34 31.67 -9.25 -13.18
C GLU A 34 30.88 -8.40 -14.20
N GLN A 35 31.26 -8.41 -15.48
CA GLN A 35 30.53 -7.69 -16.53
C GLN A 35 29.13 -8.28 -16.77
N ARG A 36 28.96 -9.60 -16.65
CA ARG A 36 27.64 -10.24 -16.69
C ARG A 36 26.79 -9.86 -15.49
N ALA A 37 27.38 -9.80 -14.29
CA ALA A 37 26.68 -9.37 -13.08
C ALA A 37 26.24 -7.90 -13.16
N GLN A 38 27.08 -7.00 -13.68
CA GLN A 38 26.75 -5.59 -13.89
C GLN A 38 25.62 -5.40 -14.91
N ARG A 39 25.69 -6.05 -16.08
CA ARG A 39 24.62 -5.99 -17.08
C ARG A 39 23.31 -6.56 -16.54
N ALA A 40 23.36 -7.68 -15.81
CA ALA A 40 22.17 -8.25 -15.18
C ALA A 40 21.56 -7.33 -14.11
N ALA A 41 22.40 -6.60 -13.35
CA ALA A 41 21.92 -5.63 -12.37
C ALA A 41 21.28 -4.40 -13.04
N GLU A 42 21.87 -3.90 -14.13
CA GLU A 42 21.32 -2.79 -14.92
C GLU A 42 20.00 -3.18 -15.59
N GLU A 43 19.93 -4.36 -16.20
CA GLU A 43 18.71 -4.88 -16.83
C GLU A 43 17.59 -5.07 -15.80
N ARG A 44 17.91 -5.57 -14.59
CA ARG A 44 16.94 -5.64 -13.48
C ARG A 44 16.42 -4.26 -13.10
N ARG A 45 17.31 -3.28 -12.90
CA ARG A 45 16.90 -1.89 -12.59
C ARG A 45 16.02 -1.28 -13.67
N ARG A 46 16.38 -1.48 -14.95
CA ARG A 46 15.57 -1.01 -16.08
C ARG A 46 14.21 -1.69 -16.12
N SER A 47 14.16 -3.01 -15.94
CA SER A 47 12.91 -3.77 -15.89
C SER A 47 12.02 -3.32 -14.74
N GLU A 48 12.58 -3.06 -13.55
CA GLU A 48 11.85 -2.53 -12.40
C GLU A 48 11.27 -1.13 -12.69
N GLN A 49 12.05 -0.25 -13.32
CA GLN A 49 11.58 1.07 -13.74
C GLN A 49 10.46 0.99 -14.78
N GLU A 50 10.60 0.15 -15.81
CA GLU A 50 9.57 -0.06 -16.83
C GLU A 50 8.28 -0.62 -16.22
N ARG A 51 8.40 -1.57 -15.27
CA ARG A 51 7.26 -2.10 -14.51
C ARG A 51 6.58 -1.02 -13.67
N ALA A 52 7.34 -0.22 -12.94
CA ALA A 52 6.80 0.88 -12.14
C ALA A 52 6.05 1.91 -13.00
N LEU A 53 6.60 2.28 -14.17
CA LEU A 53 5.94 3.19 -15.12
C LEU A 53 4.64 2.60 -15.68
N LYS A 54 4.63 1.31 -16.03
CA LYS A 54 3.43 0.63 -16.53
C LYS A 54 2.36 0.54 -15.45
N GLU A 55 2.75 0.25 -14.22
CA GLU A 55 1.85 0.22 -13.08
C GLU A 55 1.26 1.61 -12.79
N GLN A 56 2.08 2.66 -12.85
CA GLN A 56 1.62 4.05 -12.69
C GLN A 56 0.59 4.41 -13.76
N ARG A 57 0.88 4.14 -15.04
CA ARG A 57 -0.07 4.38 -16.14
C ARG A 57 -1.39 3.63 -15.94
N ARG A 58 -1.32 2.37 -15.45
CA ARG A 58 -2.53 1.58 -15.15
C ARG A 58 -3.33 2.22 -14.02
N LYS A 59 -2.68 2.70 -12.96
CA LYS A 59 -3.33 3.41 -11.86
C LYS A 59 -3.98 4.72 -12.32
N ASP A 60 -3.27 5.50 -13.12
CA ASP A 60 -3.75 6.75 -13.71
C ASP A 60 -4.99 6.52 -14.59
N GLN A 61 -4.95 5.51 -15.45
CA GLN A 61 -6.09 5.16 -16.29
C GLN A 61 -7.27 4.66 -15.44
N ALA A 62 -7.01 3.86 -14.41
CA ALA A 62 -8.05 3.43 -13.48
C ALA A 62 -8.69 4.61 -12.75
N LEU A 63 -7.89 5.61 -12.33
CA LEU A 63 -8.36 6.82 -11.69
C LEU A 63 -9.31 7.61 -12.61
N LEU A 64 -8.90 7.87 -13.85
CA LEU A 64 -9.71 8.57 -14.86
C LEU A 64 -10.97 7.78 -15.26
N ASN A 65 -10.92 6.45 -15.23
CA ASN A 65 -12.08 5.61 -15.51
C ASN A 65 -13.07 5.54 -14.33
N THR A 66 -12.58 5.70 -13.10
CA THR A 66 -13.40 5.62 -11.88
C THR A 66 -14.15 6.92 -11.62
N TYR A 67 -13.54 8.07 -11.92
CA TYR A 67 -14.11 9.38 -11.64
C TYR A 67 -14.30 10.18 -12.93
N GLY A 68 -15.51 10.71 -13.14
CA GLY A 68 -15.82 11.55 -14.30
C GLY A 68 -15.41 13.01 -14.12
N SER A 69 -15.29 13.45 -12.86
CA SER A 69 -14.96 14.82 -12.49
C SER A 69 -14.32 14.91 -11.11
N GLU A 70 -13.67 16.04 -10.81
CA GLU A 70 -13.17 16.37 -9.47
C GLU A 70 -14.28 16.28 -8.41
N LYS A 71 -15.49 16.69 -8.78
CA LYS A 71 -16.67 16.64 -7.89
C LYS A 71 -17.07 15.21 -7.54
N ASP A 72 -16.87 14.24 -8.43
CA ASP A 72 -17.17 12.83 -8.13
C ASP A 72 -16.23 12.28 -7.06
N ILE A 73 -14.95 12.70 -7.10
CA ILE A 73 -13.95 12.34 -6.08
C ILE A 73 -14.38 12.90 -4.72
N GLU A 74 -14.81 14.17 -4.66
CA GLU A 74 -15.29 14.80 -3.42
C GLU A 74 -16.56 14.13 -2.88
N VAL A 75 -17.51 13.76 -3.76
CA VAL A 75 -18.74 13.05 -3.36
C VAL A 75 -18.40 11.68 -2.78
N MET A 76 -17.48 10.93 -3.40
CA MET A 76 -17.04 9.63 -2.91
C MET A 76 -16.26 9.74 -1.60
N ARG A 77 -15.40 10.76 -1.45
CA ARG A 77 -14.76 11.11 -0.19
C ARG A 77 -15.79 11.38 0.90
N SER A 78 -16.76 12.26 0.64
CA SER A 78 -17.81 12.61 1.61
C SER A 78 -18.66 11.40 2.02
N ARG A 79 -18.95 10.49 1.09
CA ARG A 79 -19.63 9.21 1.41
C ARG A 79 -18.79 8.35 2.35
N ALA A 80 -17.53 8.10 2.00
CA ALA A 80 -16.62 7.30 2.81
C ALA A 80 -16.39 7.92 4.22
N GLU A 81 -16.24 9.24 4.29
CA GLU A 81 -16.12 9.95 5.57
C GLU A 81 -17.40 9.86 6.40
N ARG A 82 -18.59 9.94 5.77
CA ARG A 82 -19.87 9.77 6.48
C ARG A 82 -20.01 8.38 7.07
N ASP A 83 -19.66 7.33 6.33
CA ASP A 83 -19.77 5.95 6.81
C ASP A 83 -18.82 5.71 8.00
N LEU A 84 -17.59 6.22 7.95
CA LEU A 84 -16.66 6.16 9.07
C LEU A 84 -17.13 6.98 10.27
N ASN A 85 -17.64 8.19 10.04
CA ASN A 85 -18.17 9.03 11.12
C ASN A 85 -19.37 8.36 11.80
N ALA A 86 -20.26 7.70 11.04
CA ALA A 86 -21.38 6.95 11.59
C ALA A 86 -20.89 5.78 12.46
N ALA A 87 -19.86 5.05 12.03
CA ALA A 87 -19.25 3.98 12.82
C ALA A 87 -18.59 4.50 14.10
N ILE A 88 -17.89 5.64 14.05
CA ILE A 88 -17.31 6.30 15.22
C ILE A 88 -18.42 6.71 16.20
N GLN A 89 -19.50 7.32 15.69
CA GLN A 89 -20.62 7.75 16.52
C GLN A 89 -21.28 6.56 17.22
N ALA A 90 -21.52 5.46 16.50
CA ALA A 90 -22.08 4.24 17.09
C ALA A 90 -21.20 3.69 18.22
N ALA A 91 -19.87 3.70 18.07
CA ALA A 91 -18.95 3.29 19.13
C ALA A 91 -18.97 4.27 20.33
N GLN A 92 -19.11 5.57 20.09
CA GLN A 92 -19.25 6.58 21.15
C GLN A 92 -20.57 6.43 21.92
N ASP A 93 -21.66 6.15 21.22
CA ASP A 93 -22.97 5.89 21.82
C ASP A 93 -22.89 4.64 22.70
N ARG A 94 -22.21 3.59 22.22
CA ARG A 94 -21.96 2.38 23.00
C ARG A 94 -21.16 2.66 24.27
N ILE A 95 -20.09 3.45 24.20
CA ILE A 95 -19.33 3.89 25.39
C ILE A 95 -20.24 4.64 26.36
N THR A 96 -21.15 5.46 25.85
CA THR A 96 -22.08 6.24 26.69
C THR A 96 -23.05 5.31 27.44
N GLU A 97 -23.56 4.27 26.79
CA GLU A 97 -24.37 3.22 27.43
C GLU A 97 -23.58 2.48 28.52
N ILE A 98 -22.37 2.04 28.22
CA ILE A 98 -21.52 1.31 29.18
C ILE A 98 -21.17 2.20 30.37
N ARG A 99 -20.87 3.48 30.15
CA ARG A 99 -20.62 4.45 31.24
C ARG A 99 -21.85 4.64 32.12
N ARG A 100 -23.05 4.65 31.56
CA ARG A 100 -24.30 4.69 32.35
C ARG A 100 -24.46 3.42 33.18
N LEU A 101 -24.15 2.25 32.64
CA LEU A 101 -24.20 0.99 33.38
C LEU A 101 -23.15 0.95 34.50
N ARG A 102 -21.92 1.36 34.19
CA ARG A 102 -20.82 1.49 35.16
C ARG A 102 -21.22 2.38 36.33
N LYS A 103 -21.84 3.53 36.05
CA LYS A 103 -22.32 4.45 37.09
C LYS A 103 -23.34 3.79 38.03
N LYS A 104 -24.25 2.96 37.52
CA LYS A 104 -25.18 2.21 38.39
C LYS A 104 -24.44 1.28 39.35
N PHE A 105 -23.42 0.56 38.85
CA PHE A 105 -22.59 -0.27 39.70
C PHE A 105 -21.75 0.54 40.70
N GLU A 106 -21.31 1.75 40.34
CA GLU A 106 -20.64 2.67 41.27
C GLU A 106 -21.60 3.13 42.37
N ASP A 107 -22.80 3.60 42.00
CA ASP A 107 -23.83 4.04 42.94
C ASP A 107 -24.23 2.90 43.92
N GLU A 108 -24.35 1.66 43.41
CA GLU A 108 -24.58 0.47 44.25
C GLU A 108 -23.37 0.16 45.15
N ALA A 109 -22.14 0.27 44.63
CA ALA A 109 -20.93 0.05 45.42
C ALA A 109 -20.80 1.03 46.58
N GLU A 110 -21.29 2.27 46.43
CA GLU A 110 -21.28 3.26 47.48
C GLU A 110 -22.08 2.83 48.73
N PHE A 111 -23.15 2.05 48.55
CA PHE A 111 -23.93 1.49 49.65
C PHE A 111 -23.13 0.47 50.47
N TYR A 112 -22.08 -0.11 49.89
CA TYR A 112 -21.20 -1.09 50.52
C TYR A 112 -19.85 -0.50 50.97
N ARG A 113 -19.65 0.83 51.02
CA ARG A 113 -18.37 1.45 51.43
C ARG A 113 -17.77 0.92 52.74
N ASN A 114 -18.61 0.48 53.68
CA ASN A 114 -18.20 -0.06 54.98
C ASN A 114 -18.42 -1.59 55.10
N ARG A 115 -18.70 -2.28 54.00
CA ARG A 115 -18.97 -3.73 53.94
C ARG A 115 -18.18 -4.37 52.79
N GLN A 116 -18.14 -5.70 52.75
CA GLN A 116 -17.50 -6.39 51.64
C GLN A 116 -18.33 -6.17 50.35
N LEU A 117 -17.68 -5.66 49.30
CA LEU A 117 -18.32 -5.40 48.01
C LEU A 117 -18.75 -6.74 47.37
N PRO A 118 -20.01 -6.88 46.93
CA PRO A 118 -20.47 -8.07 46.22
C PRO A 118 -19.60 -8.35 44.97
N ALA A 119 -19.31 -9.64 44.74
CA ALA A 119 -18.50 -10.07 43.59
C ALA A 119 -19.11 -9.64 42.25
N ASP A 120 -20.44 -9.59 42.17
CA ASP A 120 -21.17 -9.18 40.97
C ASP A 120 -20.94 -7.70 40.62
N ILE A 121 -20.92 -6.81 41.61
CA ILE A 121 -20.65 -5.36 41.41
C ILE A 121 -19.19 -5.16 41.00
N ALA A 122 -18.25 -5.82 41.69
CA ALA A 122 -16.83 -5.75 41.36
C ALA A 122 -16.51 -6.32 39.97
N LYS A 123 -17.26 -7.33 39.52
CA LYS A 123 -17.18 -7.87 38.17
C LYS A 123 -17.78 -6.90 37.15
N GLY A 124 -18.98 -6.37 37.41
CA GLY A 124 -19.66 -5.43 36.52
C GLY A 124 -18.83 -4.16 36.24
N LEU A 125 -18.16 -3.61 37.25
CA LEU A 125 -17.23 -2.48 37.09
C LEU A 125 -16.04 -2.83 36.19
N ARG A 126 -15.39 -3.98 36.42
CA ARG A 126 -14.26 -4.43 35.60
C ARG A 126 -14.66 -4.70 34.16
N ASP A 127 -15.78 -5.38 33.95
CA ASP A 127 -16.30 -5.71 32.62
C ASP A 127 -16.63 -4.42 31.86
N ALA A 128 -17.26 -3.44 32.52
CA ALA A 128 -17.53 -2.13 31.93
C ALA A 128 -16.24 -1.37 31.56
N ASP A 129 -15.22 -1.37 32.43
CA ASP A 129 -13.92 -0.75 32.15
C ASP A 129 -13.22 -1.41 30.95
N HIS A 130 -13.27 -2.74 30.86
CA HIS A 130 -12.72 -3.48 29.72
C HIS A 130 -13.47 -3.18 28.42
N GLU A 131 -14.80 -3.14 28.46
CA GLU A 131 -15.62 -2.85 27.27
C GLU A 131 -15.41 -1.40 26.81
N ILE A 132 -15.31 -0.43 27.72
CA ILE A 132 -14.98 0.98 27.38
C ILE A 132 -13.63 1.04 26.67
N LYS A 133 -12.57 0.42 27.23
CA LYS A 133 -11.23 0.42 26.61
C LYS A 133 -11.24 -0.24 25.23
N ALA A 134 -12.01 -1.32 25.06
CA ALA A 134 -12.15 -1.98 23.77
C ALA A 134 -12.80 -1.05 22.73
N GLN A 135 -13.89 -0.35 23.10
CA GLN A 135 -14.55 0.61 22.21
C GLN A 135 -13.67 1.84 21.93
N GLU A 136 -12.89 2.33 22.89
CA GLU A 136 -11.94 3.42 22.69
C GLU A 136 -10.86 3.06 21.66
N SER A 137 -10.34 1.83 21.72
CA SER A 137 -9.39 1.31 20.72
C SER A 137 -10.01 1.23 19.32
N VAL A 138 -11.28 0.79 19.21
CA VAL A 138 -12.02 0.79 17.94
C VAL A 138 -12.14 2.22 17.39
N ILE A 139 -12.49 3.20 18.23
CA ILE A 139 -12.57 4.61 17.81
C ILE A 139 -11.21 5.12 17.31
N GLU A 140 -10.12 4.81 18.01
CA GLU A 140 -8.78 5.21 17.58
C GLU A 140 -8.43 4.61 16.21
N SER A 141 -8.71 3.33 16.00
CA SER A 141 -8.52 2.69 14.70
C SER A 141 -9.34 3.38 13.61
N LYS A 142 -10.62 3.70 13.88
CA LYS A 142 -11.49 4.35 12.89
C LYS A 142 -11.07 5.78 12.58
N LYS A 143 -10.49 6.51 13.54
CA LYS A 143 -9.91 7.83 13.30
C LYS A 143 -8.66 7.74 12.41
N LYS A 144 -7.81 6.74 12.60
CA LYS A 144 -6.68 6.47 11.70
C LYS A 144 -7.17 6.11 10.29
N ASP A 145 -8.20 5.28 10.18
CA ASP A 145 -8.85 4.96 8.90
C ASP A 145 -9.38 6.24 8.22
N GLN A 146 -9.97 7.16 8.99
CA GLN A 146 -10.47 8.44 8.47
C GLN A 146 -9.36 9.32 7.89
N GLU A 147 -8.24 9.43 8.60
CA GLU A 147 -7.06 10.17 8.11
C GLU A 147 -6.46 9.53 6.86
N ALA A 148 -6.35 8.20 6.83
CA ALA A 148 -5.86 7.46 5.67
C ALA A 148 -6.79 7.64 4.46
N ILE A 149 -8.11 7.61 4.66
CA ILE A 149 -9.10 7.87 3.61
C ILE A 149 -8.96 9.30 3.08
N ARG A 150 -8.82 10.29 3.97
CA ARG A 150 -8.61 11.70 3.58
C ARG A 150 -7.37 11.86 2.71
N GLN A 151 -6.24 11.32 3.16
CA GLN A 151 -4.98 11.37 2.42
C GLN A 151 -5.11 10.72 1.05
N LYS A 152 -5.72 9.53 0.98
CA LYS A 152 -5.97 8.83 -0.29
C LYS A 152 -6.78 9.68 -1.27
N TYR A 153 -7.90 10.25 -0.84
CA TYR A 153 -8.74 11.07 -1.72
C TYR A 153 -8.08 12.41 -2.09
N ASP A 154 -7.27 12.99 -1.20
CA ASP A 154 -6.48 14.18 -1.51
C ASP A 154 -5.40 13.89 -2.57
N GLU A 155 -4.76 12.73 -2.51
CA GLU A 155 -3.82 12.26 -3.53
C GLU A 155 -4.51 11.96 -4.86
N ASP A 156 -5.65 11.27 -4.82
CA ASP A 156 -6.48 10.97 -5.99
C ASP A 156 -6.91 12.28 -6.67
N LEU A 157 -7.36 13.28 -5.91
CA LEU A 157 -7.75 14.59 -6.44
C LEU A 157 -6.56 15.31 -7.10
N ARG A 158 -5.41 15.38 -6.41
CA ARG A 158 -4.19 15.98 -6.96
C ARG A 158 -3.78 15.31 -8.27
N ARG A 159 -3.80 13.98 -8.30
CA ARG A 159 -3.42 13.20 -9.47
C ARG A 159 -4.42 13.36 -10.61
N PHE A 160 -5.72 13.37 -10.31
CA PHE A 160 -6.76 13.61 -11.30
C PHE A 160 -6.63 14.98 -11.96
N VAL A 161 -6.35 16.03 -11.17
CA VAL A 161 -6.10 17.39 -11.67
C VAL A 161 -4.84 17.44 -12.55
N GLU A 162 -3.77 16.73 -12.17
CA GLU A 162 -2.55 16.65 -13.00
C GLU A 162 -2.81 15.96 -14.34
N LEU A 163 -3.55 14.85 -14.32
CA LEU A 163 -3.87 14.06 -15.51
C LEU A 163 -4.86 14.77 -16.45
N SER A 164 -5.85 15.48 -15.91
CA SER A 164 -6.83 16.23 -16.69
C SER A 164 -6.23 17.48 -17.37
N LYS A 165 -5.19 18.08 -16.78
CA LYS A 165 -4.45 19.20 -17.38
C LYS A 165 -3.44 18.77 -18.45
N ARG A 166 -3.02 17.50 -18.47
CA ARG A 166 -2.18 16.98 -19.54
C ARG A 166 -3.04 16.76 -20.79
N PRO A 167 -2.76 17.45 -21.92
CA PRO A 167 -3.46 17.14 -23.16
C PRO A 167 -3.26 15.66 -23.51
N PRO A 168 -4.27 14.98 -24.07
CA PRO A 168 -4.10 13.60 -24.52
C PRO A 168 -2.91 13.56 -25.48
N VAL A 169 -1.90 12.75 -25.16
CA VAL A 169 -0.78 12.48 -26.06
C VAL A 169 -1.41 11.89 -27.32
N ARG A 170 -1.52 12.68 -28.39
CA ARG A 170 -2.04 12.20 -29.67
C ARG A 170 -1.13 11.06 -30.16
N PRO A 171 -1.71 9.97 -30.69
CA PRO A 171 -0.96 8.84 -31.21
C PRO A 171 -0.04 9.23 -32.36
#